data_AF-A0A2V5L327-F1
#
_entry.id   AF-A0A2V5L327-F1
#
_cell.length_a   1.000
_cell.length_b   1.000
_cell.length_c   1.000
_cell.angle_alpha   90.00
_cell.angle_beta   90.00
_cell.angle_gamma   90.00
#
_symmetry.space_group_name_H-M   'P 1'
#
loop_
_entity.id
_entity.type
_entity.pdbx_description
1 polymer ?
#
loop_
_entity_poly.entity_id
_entity_poly.type
_entity_poly.pdbx_seq_one_letter_code
_entity_poly.pdbx_strand_id
1 'polypeptide(L)'
;MSGAGHSNIHRYLDEAFAGVAMTAELQDLKEEIRSNLLARVAELKVAGVPEGEAAATAVAELGDLGELIGQDTAGAAGDPASPAVVQAREYSRNRVKPRSGFVIGIVLLSVVALAALLLFVLVVGTSGGAATAVLAGFALAVSAGAVVTWSLRQETSQNFPVPPRRAISYGAATAAAVVGLALCSLVGAAGTGVMAAGIFVVLGSVVGFIKLGISQTNRKKPWVRAVQRDFLGQDRFSQDPASAARFGIYTGVIWIVGFALFVVLSFTVGIAWSWLALLAALAATLVVLARMLFPANAHPTQKGNGAPRRPST
;
A
#
# COMPACT_ATOMS: atom_id res chain seq x y z
N MET A 1 -5.15 -11.64 52.01
CA MET A 1 -4.51 -10.33 52.26
C MET A 1 -3.79 -9.83 50.99
N SER A 2 -4.47 -9.80 49.84
CA SER A 2 -3.88 -9.56 48.50
C SER A 2 -3.85 -8.08 48.06
N GLY A 3 -4.30 -7.16 48.91
CA GLY A 3 -4.55 -5.76 48.53
C GLY A 3 -3.33 -4.83 48.65
N ALA A 4 -2.37 -5.16 49.51
CA ALA A 4 -1.24 -4.28 49.81
C ALA A 4 -0.20 -4.24 48.66
N GLY A 5 0.05 -5.38 47.98
CA GLY A 5 0.96 -5.43 46.82
C GLY A 5 0.40 -4.68 45.60
N HIS A 6 -0.89 -4.85 45.31
CA HIS A 6 -1.56 -4.17 44.18
C HIS A 6 -1.56 -2.65 44.34
N SER A 7 -1.85 -2.15 45.55
CA SER A 7 -1.87 -0.71 45.83
C SER A 7 -0.52 -0.04 45.60
N ASN A 8 0.59 -0.76 45.82
CA ASN A 8 1.94 -0.21 45.66
C ASN A 8 2.34 -0.06 44.18
N ILE A 9 1.95 -1.02 43.34
CA ILE A 9 2.21 -0.97 41.88
C ILE A 9 1.38 0.13 41.22
N HIS A 10 0.11 0.25 41.57
CA HIS A 10 -0.76 1.30 41.02
C HIS A 10 -0.22 2.70 41.35
N ARG A 11 0.18 2.92 42.60
CA ARG A 11 0.77 4.20 43.04
C ARG A 11 2.07 4.51 42.31
N TYR A 12 2.96 3.52 42.15
CA TYR A 12 4.21 3.69 41.41
C TYR A 12 3.98 4.06 39.95
N LEU A 13 3.06 3.38 39.26
CA LEU A 13 2.72 3.69 37.87
C LEU A 13 1.97 5.02 37.73
N ASP A 14 1.17 5.43 38.72
CA ASP A 14 0.51 6.73 38.68
C ASP A 14 1.50 7.88 38.91
N GLU A 15 2.50 7.66 39.76
CA GLU A 15 3.57 8.62 40.04
C GLU A 15 4.57 8.73 38.87
N ALA A 16 4.98 7.61 38.26
CA ALA A 16 5.87 7.59 37.10
C ALA A 16 5.26 8.26 35.86
N PHE A 17 3.93 8.25 35.73
CA PHE A 17 3.21 8.91 34.63
C PHE A 17 2.64 10.28 35.05
N ALA A 18 2.90 10.75 36.27
CA ALA A 18 2.42 12.03 36.75
C ALA A 18 3.05 13.17 35.94
N GLY A 19 2.22 14.07 35.41
CA GLY A 19 2.68 15.22 34.63
C GLY A 19 2.93 14.94 33.14
N VAL A 20 2.76 13.69 32.68
CA VAL A 20 2.82 13.35 31.25
C VAL A 20 1.43 13.42 30.63
N ALA A 21 1.29 14.08 29.47
CA ALA A 21 0.03 14.14 28.74
C ALA A 21 -0.36 12.74 28.24
N MET A 22 -1.45 12.18 28.79
CA MET A 22 -1.85 10.80 28.49
C MET A 22 -2.41 10.67 27.06
N THR A 23 -1.62 10.07 26.17
CA THR A 23 -2.04 9.69 24.81
C THR A 23 -2.56 8.24 24.79
N ALA A 24 -3.24 7.83 23.72
CA ALA A 24 -3.68 6.44 23.57
C ALA A 24 -2.50 5.45 23.60
N GLU A 25 -1.36 5.82 23.01
CA GLU A 25 -0.14 5.01 23.00
C GLU A 25 0.48 4.89 24.41
N LEU A 26 0.52 5.98 25.19
CA LEU A 26 0.98 5.94 26.58
C LEU A 26 0.05 5.16 27.51
N GLN A 27 -1.25 5.19 27.23
CA GLN A 27 -2.23 4.40 27.96
C GLN A 27 -2.01 2.90 27.71
N ASP A 28 -1.77 2.50 26.47
CA ASP A 28 -1.47 1.10 26.12
C ASP A 28 -0.16 0.63 26.78
N LEU A 29 0.90 1.46 26.72
CA LEU A 29 2.18 1.19 27.38
C LEU A 29 2.01 1.02 28.90
N LYS A 30 1.19 1.86 29.54
CA LYS A 30 0.90 1.78 30.97
C LYS A 30 0.22 0.46 31.34
N GLU A 31 -0.70 -0.03 30.51
CA GLU A 31 -1.35 -1.32 30.73
C GLU A 31 -0.42 -2.52 30.48
N GLU A 32 0.47 -2.43 29.49
CA GLU A 32 1.49 -3.46 29.22
C GLU A 32 2.49 -3.59 30.37
N ILE A 33 3.04 -2.47 30.85
CA ILE A 33 3.97 -2.45 31.99
C ILE A 33 3.27 -2.98 33.25
N ARG A 34 2.00 -2.61 33.47
CA ARG A 34 1.20 -3.15 34.57
C ARG A 34 1.09 -4.66 34.49
N SER A 35 0.76 -5.20 33.32
CA SER A 35 0.61 -6.65 33.13
C SER A 35 1.91 -7.39 33.41
N ASN A 36 3.04 -6.89 32.89
CA ASN A 36 4.36 -7.47 33.12
C ASN A 36 4.79 -7.42 34.59
N LEU A 37 4.55 -6.30 35.29
CA LEU A 37 4.85 -6.19 36.72
C LEU A 37 4.04 -7.18 37.56
N LEU A 38 2.76 -7.36 37.25
CA LEU A 38 1.92 -8.33 37.96
C LEU A 38 2.38 -9.77 37.71
N ALA A 39 2.77 -10.10 36.48
CA ALA A 39 3.34 -11.40 36.15
C ALA A 39 4.64 -11.65 36.93
N ARG A 40 5.54 -10.66 36.98
CA ARG A 40 6.80 -10.77 37.70
C ARG A 40 6.62 -10.91 39.21
N VAL A 41 5.68 -10.20 39.81
CA VAL A 41 5.33 -10.36 41.23
C VAL A 41 4.79 -11.77 41.51
N ALA A 42 3.98 -12.34 40.60
CA ALA A 42 3.50 -13.70 40.75
C ALA A 42 4.64 -14.72 40.74
N GLU A 43 5.63 -14.55 39.84
CA GLU A 43 6.83 -15.40 39.80
C GLU A 43 7.63 -15.33 41.10
N LEU A 44 7.89 -14.13 41.63
CA LEU A 44 8.62 -13.93 42.88
C LEU A 44 7.89 -14.56 44.08
N LYS A 45 6.55 -14.50 44.10
CA LYS A 45 5.74 -15.18 45.12
C LYS A 45 5.85 -16.70 45.02
N VAL A 46 5.89 -17.26 43.81
CA VAL A 46 6.12 -18.70 43.61
C VAL A 46 7.52 -19.10 44.07
N ALA A 47 8.51 -18.23 43.90
CA ALA A 47 9.87 -18.41 44.41
C ALA A 47 10.01 -18.22 45.94
N GLY A 48 8.90 -17.95 46.66
CA GLY A 48 8.86 -17.85 48.11
C GLY A 48 9.11 -16.44 48.67
N VAL A 49 9.18 -15.41 47.82
CA VAL A 49 9.34 -14.01 48.27
C VAL A 49 8.02 -13.50 48.85
N PRO A 50 8.02 -12.87 50.05
CA PRO A 50 6.81 -12.31 50.64
C PRO A 50 6.23 -11.17 49.79
N GLU A 51 4.90 -11.05 49.76
CA GLU A 51 4.18 -10.20 48.79
C GLU A 51 4.59 -8.73 48.77
N GLY A 52 4.87 -8.14 49.95
CA GLY A 52 5.33 -6.75 50.04
C GLY A 52 6.73 -6.54 49.44
N GLU A 53 7.59 -7.53 49.56
CA GLU A 53 8.97 -7.52 49.07
C GLU A 53 9.05 -7.88 47.58
N ALA A 54 8.17 -8.77 47.12
CA ALA A 54 8.03 -9.14 45.71
C ALA A 54 7.64 -7.93 44.83
N ALA A 55 6.70 -7.10 45.28
CA ALA A 55 6.31 -5.90 44.56
C ALA A 55 7.44 -4.86 44.49
N ALA A 56 8.16 -4.65 45.60
CA ALA A 56 9.30 -3.73 45.65
C ALA A 56 10.45 -4.22 44.75
N THR A 57 10.71 -5.53 44.75
CA THR A 57 11.75 -6.14 43.91
C THR A 57 11.41 -6.05 42.42
N ALA A 58 10.17 -6.36 42.04
CA ALA A 58 9.72 -6.24 40.65
C ALA A 58 9.81 -4.79 40.12
N VAL A 59 9.51 -3.80 40.97
CA VAL A 59 9.67 -2.38 40.63
C VAL A 59 11.15 -1.99 40.51
N ALA A 60 12.00 -2.47 41.42
CA ALA A 60 13.45 -2.20 41.36
C ALA A 60 14.12 -2.83 40.13
N GLU A 61 13.69 -4.03 39.71
CA GLU A 61 14.17 -4.70 38.49
C GLU A 61 13.78 -3.94 37.20
N LEU A 62 12.65 -3.22 37.21
CA LEU A 62 12.16 -2.45 36.07
C LEU A 62 12.96 -1.15 35.85
N GLY A 63 13.59 -0.61 36.90
CA GLY A 63 14.39 0.62 36.83
C GLY A 63 13.55 1.91 36.78
N ASP A 64 14.20 3.02 36.43
CA ASP A 64 13.57 4.35 36.36
C ASP A 64 12.70 4.50 35.10
N LEU A 65 11.39 4.32 35.28
CA LEU A 65 10.40 4.52 34.22
C LEU A 65 10.32 5.96 33.75
N GLY A 66 10.68 6.94 34.58
CA GLY A 66 10.66 8.35 34.21
C GLY A 66 11.67 8.66 33.11
N GLU A 67 12.83 7.99 33.12
CA GLU A 67 13.82 8.08 32.06
C GLU A 67 13.31 7.43 30.75
N LEU A 68 12.66 6.26 30.84
CA LEU A 68 12.13 5.55 29.68
C LEU A 68 10.99 6.32 29.00
N ILE A 69 10.04 6.82 29.80
CA ILE A 69 8.93 7.67 29.34
C ILE A 69 9.48 9.00 28.84
N GLY A 70 10.50 9.54 29.50
CA GLY A 70 11.22 10.75 29.09
C GLY A 70 11.92 10.60 27.74
N GLN A 71 12.51 9.45 27.43
CA GLN A 71 13.13 9.17 26.14
C GLN A 71 12.10 9.00 25.02
N ASP A 72 10.96 8.34 25.29
CA ASP A 72 9.88 8.23 24.30
C ASP A 72 9.15 9.55 24.08
N THR A 73 8.97 10.36 25.13
CA THR A 73 8.34 11.70 25.00
C THR A 73 9.30 12.76 24.47
N ALA A 74 10.60 12.71 24.81
CA ALA A 74 11.61 13.58 24.22
C ALA A 74 11.94 13.17 22.78
N GLY A 75 11.90 11.88 22.45
CA GLY A 75 11.94 11.36 21.09
C GLY A 75 10.72 11.78 20.27
N ALA A 76 9.55 11.93 20.91
CA ALA A 76 8.35 12.49 20.28
C ALA A 76 8.39 14.02 20.10
N ALA A 77 9.26 14.74 20.83
CA ALA A 77 9.36 16.19 20.79
C ALA A 77 10.61 16.74 20.06
N GLY A 78 11.63 15.91 19.82
CA GLY A 78 12.95 16.38 19.38
C GLY A 78 13.46 15.84 18.05
N ASP A 79 13.02 14.67 17.60
CA ASP A 79 13.42 14.12 16.29
C ASP A 79 12.23 14.16 15.32
N PRO A 80 12.40 14.68 14.09
CA PRO A 80 11.34 14.62 13.10
C PRO A 80 11.07 13.14 12.81
N ALA A 81 9.94 12.64 13.33
CA ALA A 81 9.46 11.28 13.06
C ALA A 81 9.58 11.00 11.56
N SER A 82 10.15 9.84 11.21
CA SER A 82 10.39 9.54 9.80
C SER A 82 9.09 9.67 9.01
N PRO A 83 9.12 10.16 7.75
CA PRO A 83 7.91 10.32 6.94
C PRO A 83 7.05 9.05 6.86
N ALA A 84 7.69 7.88 6.92
CA ALA A 84 7.01 6.58 6.97
C ALA A 84 6.18 6.39 8.25
N VAL A 85 6.69 6.80 9.41
CA VAL A 85 5.98 6.73 10.70
C VAL A 85 4.80 7.69 10.72
N VAL A 86 4.99 8.93 10.24
CA VAL A 86 3.90 9.91 10.12
C VAL A 86 2.79 9.39 9.20
N GLN A 87 3.15 8.82 8.05
CA GLN A 87 2.20 8.24 7.11
C GLN A 87 1.45 7.04 7.71
N ALA A 88 2.13 6.16 8.44
CA ALA A 88 1.52 5.02 9.11
C ALA A 88 0.49 5.47 10.17
N ARG A 89 0.83 6.50 10.96
CA ARG A 89 -0.06 7.08 11.97
C ARG A 89 -1.27 7.78 11.34
N GLU A 90 -1.08 8.54 10.27
CA GLU A 90 -2.20 9.16 9.54
C GLU A 90 -3.10 8.11 8.86
N TYR A 91 -2.52 7.03 8.34
CA TYR A 91 -3.28 5.92 7.77
C TYR A 91 -4.10 5.18 8.84
N SER A 92 -3.54 4.91 10.02
CA SER A 92 -4.24 4.22 11.10
C SER A 92 -5.42 5.04 11.61
N ARG A 93 -5.24 6.36 11.77
CA ARG A 93 -6.29 7.31 12.18
C ARG A 93 -7.43 7.41 11.17
N ASN A 94 -7.13 7.37 9.88
CA ASN A 94 -8.11 7.50 8.79
C ASN A 94 -8.55 6.13 8.20
N ARG A 95 -8.27 5.03 8.90
CA ARG A 95 -8.54 3.68 8.41
C ARG A 95 -10.04 3.44 8.32
N VAL A 96 -10.51 3.12 7.11
CA VAL A 96 -11.91 2.72 6.88
C VAL A 96 -11.99 1.20 6.79
N LYS A 97 -12.83 0.58 7.63
CA LYS A 97 -13.11 -0.86 7.56
C LYS A 97 -14.08 -1.15 6.40
N PRO A 98 -13.80 -2.14 5.53
CA PRO A 98 -14.76 -2.59 4.53
C PRO A 98 -16.06 -3.07 5.19
N ARG A 99 -17.19 -2.88 4.50
CA ARG A 99 -18.47 -3.41 4.96
C ARG A 99 -18.45 -4.94 4.85
N SER A 100 -18.92 -5.65 5.86
CA SER A 100 -18.94 -7.13 5.87
C SER A 100 -19.70 -7.70 4.66
N GLY A 101 -20.86 -7.11 4.32
CA GLY A 101 -21.64 -7.53 3.14
C GLY A 101 -20.89 -7.38 1.81
N PHE A 102 -20.01 -6.38 1.69
CA PHE A 102 -19.17 -6.23 0.50
C PHE A 102 -18.14 -7.37 0.39
N VAL A 103 -17.50 -7.72 1.51
CA VAL A 103 -16.51 -8.81 1.55
C VAL A 103 -17.16 -10.15 1.20
N ILE A 104 -18.26 -10.49 1.87
CA ILE A 104 -19.02 -11.71 1.62
C ILE A 104 -19.46 -11.77 0.16
N GLY A 105 -19.99 -10.65 -0.35
CA GLY A 105 -20.44 -10.51 -1.72
C GLY A 105 -19.36 -10.74 -2.77
N ILE A 106 -18.19 -10.12 -2.61
CA ILE A 106 -17.05 -10.34 -3.52
C ILE A 106 -16.57 -11.78 -3.46
N VAL A 107 -16.49 -12.39 -2.28
CA VAL A 107 -16.06 -13.77 -2.14
C VAL A 107 -17.01 -14.70 -2.89
N LEU A 108 -18.32 -14.57 -2.68
CA LEU A 108 -19.32 -15.36 -3.39
C LEU A 108 -19.26 -15.15 -4.91
N LEU A 109 -19.19 -13.90 -5.39
CA LEU A 109 -19.07 -13.60 -6.82
C LEU A 109 -17.77 -14.14 -7.42
N SER A 110 -16.67 -14.15 -6.66
CA SER A 110 -15.38 -14.69 -7.11
C SER A 110 -15.43 -16.21 -7.21
N VAL A 111 -16.11 -16.90 -6.29
CA VAL A 111 -16.34 -18.35 -6.36
C VAL A 111 -17.20 -18.69 -7.58
N VAL A 112 -18.29 -17.93 -7.83
CA VAL A 112 -19.12 -18.12 -9.02
C VAL A 112 -18.34 -17.85 -10.30
N ALA A 113 -17.54 -16.79 -10.35
CA ALA A 113 -16.67 -16.49 -11.48
C ALA A 113 -15.69 -17.63 -11.74
N LEU A 114 -15.02 -18.14 -10.70
CA LEU A 114 -14.08 -19.25 -10.83
C LEU A 114 -14.76 -20.53 -11.33
N ALA A 115 -15.91 -20.90 -10.75
CA ALA A 115 -16.68 -22.05 -11.19
C ALA A 115 -17.13 -21.92 -12.66
N ALA A 116 -17.60 -20.72 -13.05
CA ALA A 116 -18.00 -20.42 -14.42
C ALA A 116 -16.80 -20.49 -15.39
N LEU A 117 -15.62 -19.99 -15.01
CA LEU A 117 -14.40 -20.08 -15.80
C LEU A 117 -13.95 -21.54 -15.98
N LEU A 118 -13.93 -22.34 -14.91
CA LEU A 118 -13.55 -23.74 -14.97
C LEU A 118 -14.51 -24.54 -15.86
N LEU A 119 -15.81 -24.32 -15.71
CA LEU A 119 -16.83 -24.94 -16.56
C LEU A 119 -16.66 -24.50 -18.02
N PHE A 120 -16.40 -23.21 -18.27
CA PHE A 120 -16.16 -22.68 -19.61
C PHE A 120 -14.98 -23.38 -20.29
N VAL A 121 -13.82 -23.43 -19.62
CA VAL A 121 -12.60 -24.07 -20.13
C VAL A 121 -12.83 -25.56 -20.38
N LEU A 122 -13.49 -26.25 -19.46
CA LEU A 122 -13.82 -27.67 -19.61
C LEU A 122 -14.67 -27.89 -20.87
N VAL A 123 -15.78 -27.16 -21.01
CA VAL A 123 -16.71 -27.33 -22.14
C VAL A 123 -16.04 -27.02 -23.47
N VAL A 124 -15.27 -25.93 -23.56
CA VAL A 124 -14.54 -25.56 -24.78
C VAL A 124 -13.46 -26.58 -25.12
N GLY A 125 -12.77 -27.15 -24.12
CA GLY A 125 -11.68 -28.11 -24.31
C GLY A 125 -12.13 -29.54 -24.64
N THR A 126 -13.30 -29.97 -24.19
CA THR A 126 -13.75 -31.38 -24.31
C THR A 126 -14.89 -31.59 -25.32
N SER A 127 -15.06 -30.69 -26.30
CA SER A 127 -16.18 -30.72 -27.27
C SER A 127 -17.58 -30.67 -26.63
N GLY A 128 -17.71 -30.00 -25.48
CA GLY A 128 -18.99 -29.81 -24.83
C GLY A 128 -19.93 -28.90 -25.63
N GLY A 129 -21.21 -28.83 -25.23
CA GLY A 129 -22.22 -28.06 -25.95
C GLY A 129 -21.92 -26.56 -26.02
N ALA A 130 -22.04 -25.96 -27.20
CA ALA A 130 -21.85 -24.51 -27.38
C ALA A 130 -22.75 -23.67 -26.45
N ALA A 131 -23.97 -24.14 -26.18
CA ALA A 131 -24.90 -23.49 -25.26
C ALA A 131 -24.36 -23.42 -23.82
N THR A 132 -23.74 -24.49 -23.32
CA THR A 132 -23.17 -24.49 -21.96
C THR A 132 -21.94 -23.60 -21.87
N ALA A 133 -21.11 -23.54 -22.92
CA ALA A 133 -20.00 -22.60 -23.00
C ALA A 133 -20.49 -21.14 -22.99
N VAL A 134 -21.53 -20.82 -23.77
CA VAL A 134 -22.11 -19.46 -23.79
C VAL A 134 -22.66 -19.08 -22.41
N LEU A 135 -23.40 -19.98 -21.75
CA LEU A 135 -23.92 -19.72 -20.41
C LEU A 135 -22.81 -19.54 -19.36
N ALA A 136 -21.78 -20.38 -19.40
CA ALA A 136 -20.63 -20.27 -18.50
C ALA A 136 -19.86 -18.97 -18.73
N GLY A 137 -19.61 -18.60 -19.99
CA GLY A 137 -18.96 -17.35 -20.36
C GLY A 137 -19.77 -16.11 -19.93
N PHE A 138 -21.11 -16.17 -20.08
CA PHE A 138 -22.00 -15.11 -19.61
C PHE A 138 -21.99 -14.96 -18.08
N ALA A 139 -22.09 -16.08 -17.34
CA ALA A 139 -22.03 -16.07 -15.88
C ALA A 139 -20.70 -15.52 -15.35
N LEU A 140 -19.59 -15.86 -16.02
CA LEU A 140 -18.27 -15.31 -15.74
C LEU A 140 -18.23 -13.80 -15.99
N ALA A 141 -18.74 -13.34 -17.13
CA ALA A 141 -18.76 -11.92 -17.49
C ALA A 141 -19.58 -11.07 -16.51
N VAL A 142 -20.78 -11.53 -16.13
CA VAL A 142 -21.64 -10.87 -15.15
C VAL A 142 -20.95 -10.80 -13.79
N SER A 143 -20.37 -11.91 -13.33
CA SER A 143 -19.65 -11.95 -12.05
C SER A 143 -18.46 -10.97 -12.03
N ALA A 144 -17.63 -10.97 -13.08
CA ALA A 144 -16.48 -10.07 -13.20
C ALA A 144 -16.91 -8.60 -13.23
N GLY A 145 -17.95 -8.26 -14.00
CA GLY A 145 -18.52 -6.91 -14.05
C GLY A 145 -19.10 -6.45 -12.72
N ALA A 146 -19.79 -7.33 -12.00
CA ALA A 146 -20.34 -7.06 -10.68
C ALA A 146 -19.23 -6.79 -9.65
N VAL A 147 -18.18 -7.63 -9.63
CA VAL A 147 -17.00 -7.44 -8.75
C VAL A 147 -16.36 -6.09 -8.97
N VAL A 148 -16.12 -5.68 -10.22
CA VAL A 148 -15.52 -4.37 -10.53
C VAL A 148 -16.44 -3.22 -10.08
N THR A 149 -17.75 -3.33 -10.37
CA THR A 149 -18.73 -2.31 -9.97
C THR A 149 -18.76 -2.11 -8.46
N TRP A 150 -18.82 -3.20 -7.70
CA TRP A 150 -18.87 -3.15 -6.23
C TRP A 150 -17.55 -2.66 -5.65
N SER A 151 -16.43 -3.12 -6.18
CA SER A 151 -15.09 -2.70 -5.75
C SER A 151 -14.89 -1.20 -5.89
N LEU A 152 -15.36 -0.60 -7.00
CA LEU A 152 -15.24 0.83 -7.24
C LEU A 152 -16.18 1.67 -6.37
N ARG A 153 -17.32 1.12 -5.96
CA ARG A 153 -18.27 1.77 -5.04
C ARG A 153 -17.87 1.64 -3.58
N GLN A 154 -16.96 0.73 -3.25
CA GLN A 154 -16.48 0.58 -1.90
C GLN A 154 -15.57 1.75 -1.53
N GLU A 155 -15.89 2.41 -0.43
CA GLU A 155 -15.01 3.43 0.15
C GLU A 155 -13.76 2.76 0.73
N THR A 156 -12.60 3.37 0.46
CA THR A 156 -11.30 2.92 0.97
C THR A 156 -10.72 3.98 1.91
N SER A 157 -9.72 3.61 2.71
CA SER A 157 -9.02 4.56 3.59
C SER A 157 -8.46 5.76 2.81
N GLN A 158 -8.08 5.57 1.54
CA GLN A 158 -7.44 6.60 0.73
C GLN A 158 -8.34 7.31 -0.28
N ASN A 159 -9.42 6.68 -0.75
CA ASN A 159 -10.23 7.19 -1.86
C ASN A 159 -11.73 7.21 -1.52
N PHE A 160 -12.42 8.28 -1.95
CA PHE A 160 -13.88 8.36 -1.96
C PHE A 160 -14.48 7.39 -2.99
N PRO A 161 -15.70 6.85 -2.79
CA PRO A 161 -16.33 5.89 -3.71
C PRO A 161 -16.63 6.49 -5.11
N VAL A 162 -16.65 5.65 -6.16
CA VAL A 162 -17.01 6.10 -7.53
C VAL A 162 -18.52 6.36 -7.58
N PRO A 163 -18.99 7.44 -8.24
CA PRO A 163 -20.40 7.62 -8.54
C PRO A 163 -21.02 6.39 -9.24
N PRO A 164 -22.22 5.94 -8.84
CA PRO A 164 -22.78 4.65 -9.30
C PRO A 164 -22.79 4.47 -10.82
N ARG A 165 -23.17 5.50 -11.58
CA ARG A 165 -23.23 5.46 -13.05
C ARG A 165 -21.88 5.08 -13.66
N ARG A 166 -20.80 5.71 -13.18
CA ARG A 166 -19.44 5.43 -13.66
C ARG A 166 -18.94 4.06 -13.24
N ALA A 167 -19.22 3.65 -11.99
CA ALA A 167 -18.84 2.32 -11.52
C ALA A 167 -19.50 1.21 -12.35
N ILE A 168 -20.78 1.38 -12.69
CA ILE A 168 -21.52 0.47 -13.58
C ILE A 168 -20.89 0.47 -14.98
N SER A 169 -20.48 1.63 -15.52
CA SER A 169 -19.81 1.67 -16.82
C SER A 169 -18.49 0.90 -16.82
N TYR A 170 -17.69 0.98 -15.75
CA TYR A 170 -16.49 0.17 -15.59
C TYR A 170 -16.83 -1.33 -15.52
N GLY A 171 -17.84 -1.71 -14.74
CA GLY A 171 -18.31 -3.09 -14.67
C GLY A 171 -18.81 -3.62 -16.01
N ALA A 172 -19.56 -2.81 -16.76
CA ALA A 172 -20.04 -3.15 -18.09
C ALA A 172 -18.90 -3.30 -19.10
N ALA A 173 -17.87 -2.44 -19.04
CA ALA A 173 -16.67 -2.59 -19.86
C ALA A 173 -15.93 -3.89 -19.52
N THR A 174 -15.77 -4.23 -18.24
CA THR A 174 -15.19 -5.52 -17.81
C THR A 174 -15.99 -6.70 -18.32
N ALA A 175 -17.31 -6.69 -18.15
CA ALA A 175 -18.18 -7.76 -18.64
C ALA A 175 -18.07 -7.91 -20.17
N ALA A 176 -18.07 -6.81 -20.90
CA ALA A 176 -17.88 -6.81 -22.35
C ALA A 176 -16.50 -7.39 -22.75
N ALA A 177 -15.41 -7.04 -22.05
CA ALA A 177 -14.10 -7.64 -22.31
C ALA A 177 -14.14 -9.16 -22.17
N VAL A 178 -14.75 -9.66 -21.09
CA VAL A 178 -14.86 -11.10 -20.83
C VAL A 178 -15.74 -11.80 -21.87
N VAL A 179 -16.87 -11.20 -22.25
CA VAL A 179 -17.71 -11.73 -23.35
C VAL A 179 -16.91 -11.79 -24.65
N GLY A 180 -16.20 -10.73 -24.99
CA GLY A 180 -15.39 -10.69 -26.21
C GLY A 180 -14.32 -11.78 -26.24
N LEU A 181 -13.62 -12.00 -25.12
CA LEU A 181 -12.65 -13.08 -24.98
C LEU A 181 -13.30 -14.47 -25.06
N ALA A 182 -14.45 -14.66 -24.42
CA ALA A 182 -15.21 -15.91 -24.51
C ALA A 182 -15.61 -16.21 -25.97
N LEU A 183 -16.14 -15.22 -26.70
CA LEU A 183 -16.47 -15.36 -28.12
C LEU A 183 -15.24 -15.69 -28.98
N CYS A 184 -14.10 -15.05 -28.74
CA CYS A 184 -12.86 -15.37 -29.43
C CYS A 184 -12.44 -16.83 -29.23
N SER A 185 -12.57 -17.36 -28.02
CA SER A 185 -12.22 -18.75 -27.73
C SER A 185 -13.17 -19.79 -28.33
N LEU A 186 -14.36 -19.39 -28.77
CA LEU A 186 -15.34 -20.25 -29.43
C LEU A 186 -15.09 -20.44 -30.93
N VAL A 187 -13.97 -19.94 -31.47
CA VAL A 187 -13.64 -20.02 -32.90
C VAL A 187 -13.68 -21.45 -33.45
N GLY A 188 -13.23 -22.44 -32.67
CA GLY A 188 -13.24 -23.84 -33.09
C GLY A 188 -14.65 -24.44 -33.20
N ALA A 189 -15.62 -23.93 -32.43
CA ALA A 189 -16.99 -24.44 -32.38
C ALA A 189 -17.97 -23.64 -33.27
N ALA A 190 -17.75 -22.34 -33.42
CA ALA A 190 -18.68 -21.42 -34.06
C ALA A 190 -18.10 -20.66 -35.26
N GLY A 191 -16.84 -20.94 -35.62
CA GLY A 191 -16.16 -20.39 -36.79
C GLY A 191 -15.58 -18.97 -36.57
N THR A 192 -14.93 -18.47 -37.62
CA THR A 192 -14.18 -17.21 -37.60
C THR A 192 -15.07 -15.96 -37.46
N GLY A 193 -16.35 -16.03 -37.84
CA GLY A 193 -17.30 -14.92 -37.67
C GLY A 193 -17.53 -14.56 -36.20
N VAL A 194 -17.65 -15.57 -35.32
CA VAL A 194 -17.80 -15.34 -33.87
C VAL A 194 -16.52 -14.78 -33.26
N MET A 195 -15.36 -15.23 -33.74
CA MET A 195 -14.07 -14.65 -33.34
C MET A 195 -13.99 -13.17 -33.72
N ALA A 196 -14.35 -12.82 -34.95
CA ALA A 196 -14.36 -11.42 -35.40
C ALA A 196 -15.30 -10.56 -34.54
N ALA A 197 -16.51 -11.05 -34.24
CA ALA A 197 -17.43 -10.38 -33.32
C ALA A 197 -16.82 -10.20 -31.92
N GLY A 198 -16.15 -11.24 -31.39
CA GLY A 198 -15.44 -11.18 -30.12
C GLY A 198 -14.36 -10.09 -30.11
N ILE A 199 -13.55 -10.00 -31.17
CA ILE A 199 -12.51 -8.95 -31.32
C ILE A 199 -13.13 -7.55 -31.25
N PHE A 200 -14.21 -7.29 -32.00
CA PHE A 200 -14.89 -5.99 -31.97
C PHE A 200 -15.43 -5.65 -30.58
N VAL A 201 -15.96 -6.64 -29.85
CA VAL A 201 -16.44 -6.45 -28.48
C VAL A 201 -15.28 -6.12 -27.53
N VAL A 202 -14.13 -6.80 -27.64
CA VAL A 202 -12.93 -6.48 -26.84
C VAL A 202 -12.45 -5.07 -27.15
N LEU A 203 -12.35 -4.69 -28.43
CA LEU A 203 -11.95 -3.34 -28.83
C LEU A 203 -12.90 -2.27 -28.28
N GLY A 204 -14.22 -2.53 -28.34
CA GLY A 204 -15.22 -1.65 -27.74
C GLY A 204 -15.04 -1.49 -26.21
N SER A 205 -14.71 -2.58 -25.52
CA SER A 205 -14.38 -2.54 -24.09
C SER A 205 -13.13 -1.70 -23.80
N VAL A 206 -12.05 -1.87 -24.57
CA VAL A 206 -10.81 -1.10 -24.45
C VAL A 206 -11.09 0.39 -24.63
N VAL A 207 -11.82 0.77 -25.68
CA VAL A 207 -12.24 2.16 -25.91
C VAL A 207 -13.08 2.68 -24.73
N GLY A 208 -13.97 1.86 -24.18
CA GLY A 208 -14.73 2.16 -22.97
C GLY A 208 -13.84 2.46 -21.76
N PHE A 209 -12.84 1.62 -21.49
CA PHE A 209 -11.87 1.84 -20.41
C PHE A 209 -11.05 3.11 -20.62
N ILE A 210 -10.58 3.38 -21.83
CA ILE A 210 -9.82 4.60 -22.16
C ILE A 210 -10.68 5.84 -21.88
N LYS A 211 -11.91 5.87 -22.40
CA LYS A 211 -12.84 6.99 -22.17
C LYS A 211 -13.11 7.21 -20.68
N LEU A 212 -13.35 6.14 -19.93
CA LEU A 212 -13.60 6.23 -18.49
C LEU A 212 -12.37 6.69 -17.72
N GLY A 213 -11.19 6.16 -18.06
CA GLY A 213 -9.91 6.48 -17.43
C GLY A 213 -9.51 7.94 -17.63
N ILE A 214 -9.61 8.46 -18.86
CA ILE A 214 -9.31 9.88 -19.15
C ILE A 214 -10.25 10.81 -18.39
N SER A 215 -11.52 10.41 -18.22
CA SER A 215 -12.51 11.21 -17.51
C SER A 215 -12.38 11.14 -15.98
N GLN A 216 -11.44 10.35 -15.44
CA GLN A 216 -11.32 10.11 -14.01
C GLN A 216 -10.73 11.32 -13.28
N THR A 217 -11.51 11.89 -12.37
CA THR A 217 -11.05 12.95 -11.48
C THR A 217 -10.33 12.38 -10.27
N ASN A 218 -9.48 13.19 -9.64
CA ASN A 218 -8.78 12.81 -8.43
C ASN A 218 -9.79 12.53 -7.29
N ARG A 219 -9.80 11.28 -6.79
CA ARG A 219 -10.70 10.80 -5.72
C ARG A 219 -10.01 10.67 -4.36
N LYS A 220 -8.75 11.11 -4.25
CA LYS A 220 -7.96 11.00 -3.03
C LYS A 220 -8.55 11.88 -1.94
N LYS A 221 -8.66 11.33 -0.73
CA LYS A 221 -9.14 12.07 0.44
C LYS A 221 -8.20 13.24 0.78
N PRO A 222 -8.69 14.32 1.43
CA PRO A 222 -7.88 15.48 1.77
C PRO A 222 -6.60 15.12 2.54
N TRP A 223 -6.68 14.21 3.50
CA TRP A 223 -5.52 13.78 4.29
C TRP A 223 -4.45 13.10 3.41
N VAL A 224 -4.84 12.25 2.46
CA VAL A 224 -3.89 11.61 1.52
C VAL A 224 -3.21 12.67 0.65
N ARG A 225 -3.96 13.69 0.23
CA ARG A 225 -3.41 14.80 -0.55
C ARG A 225 -2.48 15.68 0.29
N ALA A 226 -2.74 15.84 1.59
CA ALA A 226 -1.83 16.55 2.49
C ALA A 226 -0.52 15.78 2.62
N VAL A 227 -0.59 14.50 3.00
CA VAL A 227 0.58 13.62 3.11
C VAL A 227 1.37 13.58 1.79
N GLN A 228 0.70 13.43 0.64
CA GLN A 228 1.37 13.42 -0.66
C GLN A 228 2.06 14.76 -0.99
N ARG A 229 1.48 15.90 -0.60
CA ARG A 229 2.14 17.21 -0.77
C ARG A 229 3.38 17.33 0.11
N ASP A 230 3.32 16.82 1.33
CA ASP A 230 4.46 16.84 2.25
C ASP A 230 5.61 15.99 1.72
N PHE A 231 5.31 14.80 1.17
CA PHE A 231 6.30 13.96 0.50
C PHE A 231 6.85 14.61 -0.78
N LEU A 232 6.00 15.20 -1.61
CA LEU A 232 6.46 15.91 -2.82
C LEU A 232 7.35 17.10 -2.46
N GLY A 233 7.11 17.77 -1.33
CA GLY A 233 7.98 18.83 -0.82
C GLY A 233 9.36 18.35 -0.35
N GLN A 234 9.50 17.05 -0.07
CA GLN A 234 10.76 16.41 0.32
C GLN A 234 11.49 15.71 -0.84
N ASP A 235 10.85 15.56 -2.01
CA ASP A 235 11.47 14.96 -3.19
C ASP A 235 12.50 15.91 -3.80
N ARG A 236 13.71 15.40 -4.06
CA ARG A 236 14.81 16.14 -4.67
C ARG A 236 14.41 16.73 -6.02
N PHE A 237 13.57 16.04 -6.79
CA PHE A 237 13.12 16.55 -8.09
C PHE A 237 12.18 17.75 -7.98
N SER A 238 11.43 17.86 -6.89
CA SER A 238 10.60 19.04 -6.61
C SER A 238 11.43 20.21 -6.07
N GLN A 239 12.48 19.92 -5.30
CA GLN A 239 13.37 20.95 -4.73
C GLN A 239 14.38 21.47 -5.76
N ASP A 240 14.86 20.62 -6.65
CA ASP A 240 15.80 20.94 -7.72
C ASP A 240 15.20 20.58 -9.10
N PRO A 241 14.44 21.52 -9.70
CA PRO A 241 13.82 21.30 -11.02
C PRO A 241 14.86 21.06 -12.12
N ALA A 242 16.11 21.52 -11.96
CA ALA A 242 17.17 21.26 -12.92
C ALA A 242 17.61 19.78 -12.88
N SER A 243 17.68 19.17 -11.70
CA SER A 243 17.90 17.72 -11.57
C SER A 243 16.76 16.91 -12.20
N ALA A 244 15.51 17.34 -12.03
CA ALA A 244 14.35 16.69 -12.66
C ALA A 244 14.40 16.75 -14.19
N ALA A 245 14.74 17.93 -14.74
CA ALA A 245 14.91 18.10 -16.18
C ALA A 245 16.04 17.22 -16.74
N ARG A 246 17.19 17.15 -16.05
CA ARG A 246 18.31 16.28 -16.44
C ARG A 246 17.91 14.81 -16.44
N PHE A 247 17.20 14.36 -15.41
CA PHE A 247 16.67 12.99 -15.34
C PHE A 247 15.75 12.69 -16.54
N GLY A 248 14.83 13.60 -16.87
CA GLY A 248 13.94 13.45 -18.01
C GLY A 248 14.67 13.36 -19.34
N ILE A 249 15.66 14.23 -19.57
CA ILE A 249 16.48 14.21 -20.79
C ILE A 249 17.26 12.90 -20.90
N TYR A 250 17.95 12.47 -19.85
CA TYR A 250 18.71 11.22 -19.86
C TYR A 250 17.82 10.00 -20.09
N THR A 251 16.66 9.94 -19.44
CA THR A 251 15.68 8.87 -19.65
C THR A 251 15.19 8.85 -21.09
N GLY A 252 14.85 10.01 -21.67
CA GLY A 252 14.44 10.11 -23.07
C GLY A 252 15.51 9.60 -24.04
N VAL A 253 16.76 10.02 -23.86
CA VAL A 253 17.89 9.56 -24.69
C VAL A 253 18.08 8.05 -24.57
N ILE A 254 18.07 7.51 -23.34
CA ILE A 254 18.24 6.07 -23.09
C ILE A 254 17.16 5.25 -23.81
N TRP A 255 15.90 5.67 -23.74
CA TRP A 255 14.81 4.94 -24.40
C TRP A 255 14.84 5.06 -25.92
N ILE A 256 15.15 6.24 -26.47
CA ILE A 256 15.31 6.41 -27.92
C ILE A 256 16.41 5.47 -28.45
N VAL A 257 17.56 5.43 -27.77
CA VAL A 257 18.66 4.53 -28.12
C VAL A 257 18.25 3.06 -27.95
N GLY A 258 17.56 2.72 -26.86
CA GLY A 258 17.07 1.37 -26.58
C GLY A 258 16.11 0.85 -27.67
N PHE A 259 15.16 1.67 -28.12
CA PHE A 259 14.26 1.32 -29.21
C PHE A 259 14.98 1.22 -30.55
N ALA A 260 15.89 2.14 -30.85
CA ALA A 260 16.69 2.06 -32.08
C ALA A 260 17.52 0.76 -32.13
N LEU A 261 18.16 0.40 -31.02
CA LEU A 261 18.89 -0.86 -30.88
C LEU A 261 17.98 -2.08 -30.99
N PHE A 262 16.79 -2.05 -30.38
CA PHE A 262 15.81 -3.13 -30.50
C PHE A 262 15.42 -3.37 -31.96
N VAL A 263 15.15 -2.31 -32.73
CA VAL A 263 14.80 -2.42 -34.15
C VAL A 263 15.96 -3.00 -34.95
N VAL A 264 17.17 -2.46 -34.78
CA VAL A 264 18.38 -2.95 -35.48
C VAL A 264 18.65 -4.42 -35.16
N LEU A 265 18.64 -4.80 -33.88
CA LEU A 265 18.88 -6.19 -33.45
C LEU A 265 17.79 -7.14 -33.94
N SER A 266 16.54 -6.67 -34.06
CA SER A 266 15.45 -7.48 -34.60
C SER A 266 15.70 -7.86 -36.06
N PHE A 267 16.34 -6.98 -36.83
CA PHE A 267 16.72 -7.26 -38.22
C PHE A 267 18.02 -8.05 -38.36
N THR A 268 18.99 -7.87 -37.46
CA THR A 268 20.33 -8.48 -37.61
C THR A 268 20.50 -9.82 -36.90
N VAL A 269 19.96 -9.97 -35.68
CA VAL A 269 20.12 -11.18 -34.83
C VAL A 269 18.79 -11.93 -34.68
N GLY A 270 17.67 -11.25 -34.93
CA GLY A 270 16.33 -11.78 -34.81
C GLY A 270 15.64 -11.36 -33.51
N ILE A 271 14.31 -11.50 -33.50
CA ILE A 271 13.45 -11.00 -32.42
C ILE A 271 13.68 -11.69 -31.07
N ALA A 272 14.22 -12.92 -31.09
CA ALA A 272 14.49 -13.71 -29.90
C ALA A 272 15.51 -13.05 -28.94
N TRP A 273 16.38 -12.16 -29.45
CA TRP A 273 17.45 -11.52 -28.66
C TRP A 273 17.32 -9.99 -28.60
N SER A 274 16.53 -9.38 -29.48
CA SER A 274 16.44 -7.92 -29.56
C SER A 274 15.86 -7.26 -28.31
N TRP A 275 14.97 -7.94 -27.58
CA TRP A 275 14.38 -7.46 -26.33
C TRP A 275 15.42 -7.18 -25.23
N LEU A 276 16.64 -7.75 -25.31
CA LEU A 276 17.74 -7.43 -24.39
C LEU A 276 18.15 -5.95 -24.45
N ALA A 277 17.97 -5.27 -25.59
CA ALA A 277 18.21 -3.82 -25.69
C ALA A 277 17.25 -3.01 -24.80
N LEU A 278 15.99 -3.45 -24.69
CA LEU A 278 15.00 -2.80 -23.82
C LEU A 278 15.33 -3.03 -22.34
N LEU A 279 15.79 -4.23 -21.98
CA LEU A 279 16.30 -4.49 -20.63
C LEU A 279 17.52 -3.63 -20.29
N ALA A 280 18.47 -3.48 -21.22
CA ALA A 280 19.64 -2.64 -21.01
C ALA A 280 19.25 -1.16 -20.80
N ALA A 281 18.31 -0.65 -21.59
CA ALA A 281 17.77 0.70 -21.43
C ALA A 281 17.06 0.89 -20.07
N LEU A 282 16.29 -0.11 -19.63
CA LEU A 282 15.67 -0.11 -18.31
C LEU A 282 16.73 -0.07 -17.20
N ALA A 283 17.75 -0.94 -17.27
CA ALA A 283 18.83 -0.98 -16.28
C ALA A 283 19.59 0.35 -16.21
N ALA A 284 19.92 0.94 -17.37
CA ALA A 284 20.57 2.25 -17.44
C ALA A 284 19.71 3.36 -16.80
N THR A 285 18.39 3.35 -17.04
CA THR A 285 17.45 4.30 -16.42
C THR A 285 17.46 4.19 -14.90
N LEU A 286 17.46 2.96 -14.37
CA LEU A 286 17.52 2.72 -12.92
C LEU A 286 18.83 3.20 -12.30
N VAL A 287 19.97 3.01 -12.98
CA VAL A 287 21.28 3.53 -12.51
C VAL A 287 21.29 5.05 -12.47
N VAL A 288 20.77 5.71 -13.52
CA VAL A 288 20.65 7.17 -13.55
C VAL A 288 19.75 7.67 -12.43
N LEU A 289 18.60 7.03 -12.23
CA LEU A 289 17.68 7.35 -11.15
C LEU A 289 18.36 7.24 -9.79
N ALA A 290 19.05 6.13 -9.50
CA ALA A 290 19.73 5.90 -8.23
C ALA A 290 20.82 6.95 -7.95
N ARG A 291 21.64 7.28 -8.97
CA ARG A 291 22.69 8.31 -8.87
C ARG A 291 22.12 9.70 -8.60
N MET A 292 20.96 10.01 -9.18
CA MET A 292 20.31 11.31 -9.01
C MET A 292 19.49 11.40 -7.73
N LEU A 293 18.90 10.31 -7.26
CA LEU A 293 18.11 10.29 -6.04
C LEU A 293 19.00 10.27 -4.78
N PHE A 294 20.14 9.58 -4.83
CA PHE A 294 21.06 9.41 -3.70
C PHE A 294 22.48 9.92 -4.03
N PRO A 295 22.79 11.20 -3.80
CA PRO A 295 24.13 11.71 -4.04
C PRO A 295 25.12 11.13 -3.01
N ALA A 296 26.27 10.65 -3.48
CA ALA A 296 27.31 10.03 -2.65
C ALA A 296 27.97 10.98 -1.62
N ASN A 297 27.69 12.30 -1.69
CA ASN A 297 28.38 13.34 -0.91
C ASN A 297 27.45 14.10 0.06
N ALA A 298 26.50 13.43 0.71
CA ALA A 298 25.77 14.03 1.83
C ALA A 298 26.72 14.11 3.05
N HIS A 299 27.64 15.07 3.05
CA HIS A 299 28.42 15.39 4.24
C HIS A 299 27.46 15.93 5.32
N PRO A 300 27.55 15.45 6.57
CA PRO A 300 26.80 16.04 7.67
C PRO A 300 27.23 17.50 7.79
N THR A 301 26.25 18.40 7.69
CA THR A 301 26.44 19.83 7.89
C THR A 301 27.16 20.05 9.21
N GLN A 302 28.40 20.51 9.09
CA GLN A 302 29.22 20.97 10.19
C GLN A 302 28.42 22.03 10.96
N LYS A 303 27.99 21.71 12.19
CA LYS A 303 27.39 22.68 13.12
C LYS A 303 28.31 23.89 13.21
N GLY A 304 27.90 24.98 12.57
CA GLY A 304 28.59 26.27 12.64
C GLY A 304 28.62 26.74 14.08
N ASN A 305 29.79 26.60 14.70
CA ASN A 305 30.10 27.09 16.03
C ASN A 305 30.15 28.62 15.97
N GLY A 306 28.99 29.27 16.05
CA GLY A 306 28.86 30.71 16.15
C GLY A 306 29.28 31.18 17.54
N ALA A 307 30.59 31.35 17.74
CA ALA A 307 31.12 32.00 18.94
C ALA A 307 30.67 33.48 18.97
N PRO A 308 30.18 33.99 20.11
CA PRO A 308 29.78 35.39 20.24
C PRO A 308 31.01 36.30 20.20
N ARG A 309 31.06 37.22 19.23
CA ARG A 309 32.05 38.30 19.20
C ARG A 309 31.79 39.23 20.40
N ARG A 310 32.78 39.36 21.29
CA ARG A 310 32.77 40.40 22.33
C ARG A 310 32.90 41.78 21.67
N PRO A 311 32.20 42.81 22.18
CA PRO A 311 32.41 44.19 21.74
C PRO A 311 33.74 44.71 22.31
N SER A 312 34.56 45.29 21.43
CA SER A 312 35.71 46.11 21.81
C SER A 312 35.23 47.47 22.30
N THR A 313 35.71 47.84 23.48
CA THR A 313 35.73 49.19 24.06
C THR A 313 36.25 50.26 23.11
#